data_AF-A0A7X6CH76-F1
#
_entry.id   AF-A0A7X6CH76-F1
#
_cell.length_a   1.000
_cell.length_b   1.000
_cell.length_c   1.000
_cell.angle_alpha   90.00
_cell.angle_beta   90.00
_cell.angle_gamma   90.00
#
_symmetry.space_group_name_H-M   'P 1'
#
loop_
_entity.id
_entity.type
_entity.pdbx_description
1 polymer ?
#
loop_
_entity_poly.entity_id
_entity_poly.type
_entity_poly.pdbx_seq_one_letter_code
_entity_poly.pdbx_strand_id
1 'polypeptide(L)'
;MGWRFCALKSLPNFQREGFDCGDEEINNYLKNLVETADEAGFSRTFLMISESGEAKVYGFYTLSASIIPVKELPDEYRQILPFPIPALLIGQFAIDRGKGKG
;
A
#
# COMPACT_ATOMS: atom_id res chain seq x y z
N MET A 1 9.24 -0.42 -21.03
CA MET A 1 8.64 -1.37 -20.07
C MET A 1 7.68 -0.56 -19.23
N GLY A 2 6.37 -0.78 -19.41
CA GLY A 2 5.35 -0.15 -18.58
C GLY A 2 5.03 -0.99 -17.35
N TRP A 3 4.43 -0.33 -16.36
CA TRP A 3 4.00 -0.93 -15.10
C TRP A 3 2.50 -0.75 -14.97
N ARG A 4 1.83 -1.71 -14.33
CA ARG A 4 0.43 -1.58 -13.96
C ARG A 4 0.22 -1.94 -12.51
N PHE A 5 -0.79 -1.33 -11.90
CA PHE A 5 -1.27 -1.71 -10.59
C PHE A 5 -2.41 -2.73 -10.71
N CYS A 6 -2.42 -3.72 -9.82
CA CYS A 6 -3.53 -4.64 -9.66
C CYS A 6 -3.79 -4.93 -8.19
N ALA A 7 -5.05 -5.21 -7.83
CA ALA A 7 -5.36 -5.65 -6.47
C ALA A 7 -4.69 -7.01 -6.20
N LEU A 8 -4.17 -7.22 -5.00
CA LEU A 8 -3.54 -8.49 -4.56
C LEU A 8 -4.42 -9.70 -4.90
N LYS A 9 -5.72 -9.60 -4.64
CA LYS A 9 -6.72 -10.65 -4.92
C LYS A 9 -6.83 -11.05 -6.40
N SER A 10 -6.41 -10.19 -7.32
CA SER A 10 -6.41 -10.49 -8.76
C SER A 10 -5.15 -11.23 -9.22
N LEU A 11 -4.17 -11.45 -8.32
CA LEU A 11 -2.89 -12.09 -8.60
C LEU A 11 -2.50 -13.05 -7.45
N PRO A 12 -3.15 -14.21 -7.30
CA PRO A 12 -2.93 -15.12 -6.17
C PRO A 12 -1.52 -15.74 -6.12
N ASN A 13 -0.79 -15.76 -7.24
CA ASN A 13 0.56 -16.31 -7.33
C ASN A 13 1.63 -15.22 -7.51
N PHE A 14 1.41 -14.04 -6.94
CA PHE A 14 2.39 -12.95 -6.99
C PHE A 14 3.75 -13.40 -6.41
N GLN A 15 4.83 -12.99 -7.05
CA GLN A 15 6.19 -13.33 -6.66
C GLN A 15 6.77 -12.17 -5.86
N ARG A 16 7.01 -12.45 -4.58
CA ARG A 16 7.53 -11.50 -3.57
C ARG A 16 8.97 -11.82 -3.16
N GLU A 17 9.46 -12.97 -3.58
CA GLU A 17 10.83 -13.43 -3.37
C GLU A 17 11.79 -12.47 -4.07
N GLY A 18 12.79 -11.99 -3.33
CA GLY A 18 13.76 -11.03 -3.84
C GLY A 18 13.27 -9.59 -3.95
N PHE A 19 12.03 -9.27 -3.56
CA PHE A 19 11.63 -7.88 -3.35
C PHE A 19 12.48 -7.27 -2.22
N ASP A 20 13.08 -6.12 -2.51
CA ASP A 20 13.85 -5.35 -1.56
C ASP A 20 13.69 -3.84 -1.83
N CYS A 21 12.92 -3.16 -0.97
CA CYS A 21 12.80 -1.69 -0.99
C CYS A 21 13.86 -0.97 -0.14
N GLY A 22 14.74 -1.72 0.54
CA GLY A 22 15.74 -1.21 1.46
C GLY A 22 15.27 -1.05 2.91
N ASP A 23 14.00 -1.33 3.20
CA ASP A 23 13.43 -1.39 4.55
C ASP A 23 13.04 -2.84 4.88
N GLU A 24 13.69 -3.41 5.91
CA GLU A 24 13.49 -4.80 6.29
C GLU A 24 12.07 -5.07 6.83
N GLU A 25 11.48 -4.13 7.56
CA GLU A 25 10.13 -4.29 8.12
C GLU A 25 9.09 -4.32 7.00
N ILE A 26 9.21 -3.40 6.02
CA ILE A 26 8.30 -3.35 4.87
C ILE A 26 8.48 -4.57 3.96
N ASN A 27 9.72 -4.99 3.73
CA ASN A 27 10.02 -6.21 2.99
C ASN A 27 9.41 -7.45 3.67
N ASN A 28 9.52 -7.53 5.00
CA ASN A 28 8.96 -8.61 5.80
C ASN A 28 7.42 -8.60 5.78
N TYR A 29 6.81 -7.42 5.81
CA TYR A 29 5.37 -7.26 5.69
C TYR A 29 4.84 -7.85 4.37
N LEU A 30 5.46 -7.52 3.23
CA LEU A 30 5.08 -8.08 1.93
C LEU A 30 5.23 -9.60 1.91
N LYS A 31 6.33 -10.12 2.48
CA LYS A 31 6.65 -11.55 2.48
C LYS A 31 5.74 -12.39 3.36
N ASN A 32 5.31 -11.86 4.51
CA ASN A 32 4.71 -12.71 5.55
C ASN A 32 3.32 -12.26 6.03
N LEU A 33 2.93 -11.00 5.82
CA LEU A 33 1.74 -10.43 6.47
C LEU A 33 0.68 -9.90 5.49
N VAL A 34 1.08 -9.59 4.25
CA VAL A 34 0.22 -8.86 3.30
C VAL A 34 -1.09 -9.58 2.95
N GLU A 35 -1.04 -10.91 2.76
CA GLU A 35 -2.20 -11.73 2.42
C GLU A 35 -3.16 -11.81 3.59
N THR A 36 -2.64 -12.13 4.79
CA THR A 36 -3.43 -12.18 6.02
C THR A 36 -4.11 -10.84 6.32
N ALA A 37 -3.39 -9.72 6.13
CA ALA A 37 -3.95 -8.39 6.35
C ALA A 37 -5.06 -8.04 5.33
N ASP A 38 -4.95 -8.47 4.07
CA ASP A 38 -5.96 -8.24 3.04
C ASP A 38 -7.20 -9.13 3.24
N GLU A 39 -6.99 -10.40 3.57
CA GLU A 39 -8.05 -11.37 3.85
C GLU A 39 -8.87 -10.99 5.07
N ALA A 40 -8.21 -10.59 6.16
CA ALA A 40 -8.86 -10.09 7.37
C ALA A 40 -9.56 -8.74 7.18
N GLY A 41 -9.30 -8.04 6.07
CA GLY A 41 -9.89 -6.73 5.76
C GLY A 41 -9.27 -5.57 6.54
N PHE A 42 -8.11 -5.77 7.19
CA PHE A 42 -7.37 -4.69 7.83
C PHE A 42 -6.82 -3.69 6.83
N SER A 43 -6.47 -4.15 5.63
CA SER A 43 -6.08 -3.29 4.52
C SER A 43 -6.49 -3.89 3.17
N ARG A 44 -6.37 -3.11 2.11
CA ARG A 44 -6.42 -3.57 0.72
C ARG A 44 -5.07 -3.30 0.07
N THR A 45 -4.49 -4.33 -0.51
CA THR A 45 -3.16 -4.28 -1.11
C THR A 45 -3.25 -4.17 -2.62
N PHE A 46 -2.45 -3.27 -3.19
CA PHE A 46 -2.26 -3.11 -4.62
C PHE A 46 -0.80 -3.34 -4.98
N LEU A 47 -0.56 -4.17 -5.97
CA LEU A 47 0.77 -4.57 -6.44
C LEU A 47 1.10 -3.86 -7.75
N MET A 48 2.33 -3.38 -7.89
CA MET A 48 2.91 -2.91 -9.13
C MET A 48 3.64 -4.06 -9.82
N ILE A 49 3.16 -4.46 -11.00
CA ILE A 49 3.73 -5.53 -11.82
C ILE A 49 4.02 -5.03 -13.24
N SER A 50 4.75 -5.80 -14.04
CA SER A 50 4.93 -5.45 -15.46
C SER A 50 3.61 -5.52 -16.22
N GLU A 51 3.49 -4.71 -17.27
CA GLU A 51 2.35 -4.79 -18.19
C GLU A 51 2.22 -6.15 -18.88
N SER A 52 3.33 -6.90 -19.05
CA SER A 52 3.30 -8.28 -19.55
C SER A 52 2.51 -9.23 -18.64
N GLY A 53 2.16 -8.79 -17.43
CA GLY A 53 1.38 -9.57 -16.47
C GLY A 53 2.21 -10.61 -15.74
N GLU A 54 3.54 -10.46 -15.73
CA GLU A 54 4.40 -11.28 -14.90
C GLU A 54 4.05 -11.08 -13.42
N ALA A 55 4.12 -12.16 -12.66
CA ALA A 55 3.73 -12.15 -11.26
C ALA A 55 4.72 -11.41 -10.35
N LYS A 56 5.88 -11.00 -10.89
CA LYS A 56 6.92 -10.30 -10.13
C LYS A 56 6.44 -8.95 -9.64
N VAL A 57 6.51 -8.76 -8.32
CA VAL A 57 6.21 -7.49 -7.67
C VAL A 57 7.41 -6.56 -7.77
N TYR A 58 7.16 -5.36 -8.29
CA TYR A 58 8.15 -4.27 -8.38
C TYR A 58 7.84 -3.12 -7.43
N GLY A 59 6.70 -3.19 -6.74
CA GLY A 59 6.25 -2.21 -5.75
C GLY A 59 4.88 -2.60 -5.23
N PHE A 60 4.49 -2.06 -4.10
CA PHE A 60 3.14 -2.25 -3.57
C PHE A 60 2.75 -1.11 -2.65
N TYR A 61 1.45 -0.99 -2.42
CA TYR A 61 0.92 -0.16 -1.37
C TYR A 61 -0.33 -0.77 -0.74
N THR A 62 -0.62 -0.36 0.50
CA THR A 62 -1.82 -0.78 1.22
C THR A 62 -2.70 0.40 1.59
N LEU A 63 -4.01 0.22 1.52
CA LEU A 63 -5.02 1.20 1.93
C LEU A 63 -5.90 0.64 3.04
N SER A 64 -6.15 1.45 4.07
CA SER A 64 -7.07 1.12 5.16
C SER A 64 -8.04 2.28 5.41
N ALA A 65 -9.27 1.98 5.82
CA ALA A 65 -10.17 3.01 6.29
C ALA A 65 -9.59 3.68 7.54
N SER A 66 -9.63 5.01 7.59
CA SER A 66 -9.12 5.80 8.70
C SER A 66 -9.96 7.04 8.93
N ILE A 67 -9.68 7.74 10.02
CA ILE A 67 -10.32 8.99 10.40
C ILE A 67 -9.23 9.92 10.93
N ILE A 68 -9.23 11.17 10.49
CA ILE A 68 -8.38 12.22 11.05
C ILE A 68 -9.17 12.92 12.17
N PRO A 69 -8.70 12.85 13.43
CA PRO A 69 -9.35 13.54 14.54
C PRO A 69 -9.34 15.06 14.37
N VAL A 70 -10.43 15.73 14.78
CA VAL A 70 -10.54 17.21 14.70
C VAL A 70 -9.37 17.92 15.42
N LYS A 71 -8.89 17.35 16.53
CA LYS A 71 -7.75 17.88 17.29
C LYS A 71 -6.43 17.92 16.51
N GLU A 72 -6.30 17.10 15.46
CA GLU A 72 -5.11 17.05 14.60
C GLU A 72 -5.21 18.00 13.40
N LEU A 73 -6.39 18.59 13.18
CA LEU A 73 -6.57 19.59 12.12
C LEU A 73 -5.89 20.91 12.51
N PRO A 74 -5.33 21.65 11.54
CA PRO A 74 -4.94 23.04 11.72
C PRO A 74 -6.12 23.90 12.19
N ASP A 75 -5.85 24.92 13.01
CA ASP A 75 -6.89 25.71 13.69
C ASP A 75 -7.90 26.35 12.72
N GLU A 76 -7.43 26.76 11.54
CA GLU A 76 -8.26 27.35 10.47
C GLU A 76 -9.35 26.39 9.96
N TYR A 77 -9.10 25.07 9.97
CA TYR A 77 -10.07 24.07 9.50
C TYR A 77 -11.01 23.58 10.61
N ARG A 78 -10.65 23.74 11.90
CA ARG A 78 -11.47 23.22 13.01
C ARG A 78 -12.85 23.87 13.11
N GLN A 79 -12.96 25.14 12.72
CA GLN A 79 -14.24 25.85 12.71
C GLN A 79 -15.13 25.46 11.52
N ILE A 80 -14.51 25.06 10.40
CA ILE A 80 -15.20 24.72 9.15
C ILE A 80 -15.60 23.24 9.13
N LEU A 81 -14.76 22.37 9.71
CA LEU A 81 -14.95 20.92 9.78
C LEU A 81 -14.90 20.45 11.24
N PRO A 82 -15.96 20.72 12.04
CA PRO A 82 -16.01 20.37 13.46
C PRO A 82 -16.33 18.89 13.72
N PHE A 83 -15.97 18.00 12.80
CA PHE A 83 -16.20 16.56 12.89
C PHE A 83 -14.99 15.79 12.32
N PRO A 84 -14.71 14.57 12.81
CA PRO A 84 -13.59 13.78 12.32
C PRO A 84 -13.68 13.53 10.82
N ILE A 85 -12.57 13.68 10.10
CA ILE A 85 -12.54 13.60 8.63
C ILE A 85 -12.31 12.15 8.20
N PRO A 86 -13.23 11.53 7.43
CA PRO A 86 -12.99 10.22 6.83
C PRO A 86 -11.77 10.27 5.90
N ALA A 87 -10.89 9.28 6.02
CA ALA A 87 -9.66 9.20 5.25
C ALA A 87 -9.37 7.76 4.82
N LEU A 88 -8.45 7.64 3.86
CA LEU A 88 -7.76 6.39 3.58
C LEU A 88 -6.33 6.54 4.05
N LEU A 89 -5.90 5.65 4.95
CA LEU A 89 -4.51 5.55 5.37
C LEU A 89 -3.74 4.75 4.33
N ILE A 90 -2.65 5.34 3.81
CA ILE A 90 -1.62 4.57 3.12
C ILE A 90 -0.75 3.94 4.20
N GLY A 91 -0.93 2.63 4.42
CA GLY A 91 -0.24 1.92 5.50
C GLY A 91 1.20 1.60 5.13
N GLN A 92 1.37 0.87 4.03
CA GLN A 92 2.67 0.54 3.45
C GLN A 92 2.75 1.14 2.05
N PHE A 93 3.92 1.64 1.67
CA PHE A 93 4.20 2.14 0.33
C PHE A 93 5.67 1.90 0.01
N ALA A 94 5.95 1.04 -0.97
CA ALA A 94 7.31 0.67 -1.31
C ALA A 94 7.48 0.32 -2.79
N ILE A 95 8.69 0.57 -3.29
CA ILE A 95 9.14 0.23 -4.63
C ILE A 95 10.43 -0.58 -4.49
N ASP A 96 10.56 -1.63 -5.31
CA ASP A 96 11.75 -2.46 -5.39
C ASP A 96 12.98 -1.63 -5.80
N ARG A 97 14.14 -1.93 -5.22
CA ARG A 97 15.38 -1.19 -5.48
C ARG A 97 15.69 -1.14 -6.98
N GLY A 98 16.04 0.06 -7.45
CA GLY A 98 16.34 0.30 -8.86
C GLY A 98 15.10 0.39 -9.77
N LYS A 99 13.87 0.35 -9.22
CA LYS A 99 12.62 0.55 -9.98
C LYS A 99 11.95 1.90 -9.73
N GLY A 100 12.33 2.62 -8.66
CA GLY A 100 11.83 3.96 -8.38
C GLY A 100 12.27 4.97 -9.44
N LYS A 101 11.33 5.47 -10.24
CA LYS A 101 11.57 6.47 -11.29
C LYS A 101 10.65 7.70 -11.20
N GLY A 102 10.00 7.90 -10.06
CA GLY A 102 8.92 8.87 -9.87
C GLY A 102 7.60 8.15 -9.68
#